data_AF-A0A846APQ9-F1
#
_entry.id   AF-A0A846APQ9-F1
#
_cell.length_a   1.000
_cell.length_b   1.000
_cell.length_c   1.000
_cell.angle_alpha   90.00
_cell.angle_beta   90.00
_cell.angle_gamma   90.00
#
_symmetry.space_group_name_H-M   'P 1'
#
loop_
_entity.id
_entity.type
_entity.pdbx_description
1 polymer ?
#
loop_
_entity_poly.entity_id
_entity_poly.type
_entity_poly.pdbx_seq_one_letter_code
_entity_poly.pdbx_strand_id
1 'polypeptide(L)'
;MPEDAGKKRYIRKFLQQIQPGEGYVENIWVERDVRLPGKEGEDDTTTTAESLSGNSSISNITELLRDDLKHTFDDRFFTFRFVAAFLGSGKTSLLTYLHELTTTQSNYEKHSVVIQFPLSHLRTVGSSHNFSIKLYCYILGDTFWQLIHNQNLLPDVKEVAKNILEEFDAGSLLNTGTREEIKLNPFRSKFSKFFATSEVNFVELFFDVISQVTKVDPRFTFVYLTDELDSLEKFPEEIEETRLIFRALLKQAVQKFRASIPLLIYLVGTSDNVSSLIQEDSVLKSLVKDSVINLSSGSNKEFMMIKQEIDDRIKGAYKGYKNFNSAWQEIENIPWKTPTNFRDFCQYYSGKVLEIHERYFAEAEEQKFEGDARGLVEAKCREKWGKYLNKKVYTLSTVETTKVIPGKKTGEKHALDCYVELLHNGTQVARGFGEAKNYELLSSHLEIFSKWLDDFEFNPYLSDNNPPELAFMIAPSCSSLLEKKLELQNIEFIQADKVIDKKSTTSPSSKNSTVDKIIEIKSTSSSDSKSSTAVNINTANEAELIITFRGTNVKKKTIQKLLNNRNSNHYKDLNHLVSDLKFSDNVKAKLQVKLDHEEISFSD
;
A
#
# COMPACT_ATOMS: atom_id res chain seq x y z
N MET A 1 -24.06 21.71 19.52
CA MET A 1 -23.38 20.41 19.68
C MET A 1 -22.06 20.49 18.94
N PRO A 2 -21.02 19.70 19.25
CA PRO A 2 -19.96 19.46 18.28
C PRO A 2 -20.62 18.73 17.10
N GLU A 3 -20.56 19.32 15.91
CA GLU A 3 -20.96 18.64 14.68
C GLU A 3 -20.00 17.48 14.39
N ASP A 4 -20.45 16.52 13.57
CA ASP A 4 -19.79 15.25 13.25
C ASP A 4 -18.29 15.45 12.96
N ALA A 5 -17.45 15.22 13.98
CA ALA A 5 -16.02 15.57 13.99
C ALA A 5 -15.17 14.54 13.24
N GLY A 6 -15.65 14.14 12.06
CA GLY A 6 -15.07 13.13 11.19
C GLY A 6 -15.02 11.76 11.85
N LYS A 7 -16.17 11.11 12.10
CA LYS A 7 -16.20 9.68 12.48
C LYS A 7 -15.33 8.87 11.52
N LYS A 8 -14.18 8.38 12.02
CA LYS A 8 -13.21 7.56 11.26
C LYS A 8 -13.93 6.27 10.83
N ARG A 9 -14.33 6.23 9.55
CA ARG A 9 -15.17 5.19 8.89
C ARG A 9 -14.38 4.51 7.75
N TYR A 10 -13.13 4.18 8.00
CA TYR A 10 -12.21 3.58 7.04
C TYR A 10 -12.60 2.15 6.70
N ILE A 11 -12.98 1.33 7.69
CA ILE A 11 -13.42 -0.05 7.45
C ILE A 11 -14.67 -0.10 6.55
N ARG A 12 -15.62 0.82 6.72
CA ARG A 12 -16.81 0.89 5.85
C ARG A 12 -16.41 1.22 4.41
N LYS A 13 -15.52 2.21 4.20
CA LYS A 13 -14.99 2.56 2.88
C LYS A 13 -14.24 1.38 2.24
N PHE A 14 -13.36 0.72 3.00
CA PHE A 14 -12.61 -0.47 2.58
C PHE A 14 -13.53 -1.61 2.12
N LEU A 15 -14.55 -1.95 2.91
CA LEU A 15 -15.55 -2.96 2.51
C LEU A 15 -16.33 -2.54 1.26
N GLN A 16 -16.73 -1.27 1.16
CA GLN A 16 -17.42 -0.71 -0.01
C GLN A 16 -16.54 -0.64 -1.27
N GLN A 17 -15.21 -0.52 -1.12
CA GLN A 17 -14.24 -0.60 -2.21
C GLN A 17 -14.03 -2.05 -2.69
N ILE A 18 -14.07 -3.02 -1.78
CA ILE A 18 -13.94 -4.45 -2.13
C ILE A 18 -15.22 -5.00 -2.76
N GLN A 19 -16.39 -4.62 -2.23
CA GLN A 19 -17.67 -5.25 -2.56
C GLN A 19 -17.95 -5.43 -4.06
N PRO A 20 -17.67 -4.47 -4.98
CA PRO A 20 -17.89 -4.67 -6.40
C PRO A 20 -17.08 -5.84 -7.00
N GLY A 21 -15.90 -6.12 -6.47
CA GLY A 21 -14.92 -7.02 -7.08
C GLY A 21 -14.30 -6.44 -8.36
N GLU A 22 -14.04 -5.13 -8.38
CA GLU A 22 -13.62 -4.37 -9.56
C GLU A 22 -12.52 -3.36 -9.22
N GLY A 23 -11.64 -3.07 -10.19
CA GLY A 23 -10.48 -2.19 -9.98
C GLY A 23 -9.42 -2.79 -9.04
N TYR A 24 -8.36 -2.03 -8.77
CA TYR A 24 -7.33 -2.41 -7.80
C TYR A 24 -7.72 -1.95 -6.40
N VAL A 25 -7.85 -2.89 -5.46
CA VAL A 25 -7.91 -2.58 -4.03
C VAL A 25 -6.60 -3.01 -3.40
N GLU A 26 -5.69 -2.04 -3.25
CA GLU A 26 -4.35 -2.19 -2.67
C GLU A 26 -4.33 -3.01 -1.38
N ASN A 27 -5.35 -2.85 -0.55
CA ASN A 27 -5.43 -3.46 0.77
C ASN A 27 -5.90 -4.93 0.71
N ILE A 28 -6.25 -5.49 -0.45
CA ILE A 28 -6.47 -6.95 -0.61
C ILE A 28 -5.68 -7.52 -1.80
N TRP A 29 -4.58 -6.88 -2.16
CA TRP A 29 -3.66 -7.44 -3.14
C TRP A 29 -2.91 -8.64 -2.55
N VAL A 30 -3.26 -9.84 -3.00
CA VAL A 30 -2.52 -11.07 -2.71
C VAL A 30 -1.68 -11.43 -3.94
N GLU A 31 -0.40 -11.69 -3.73
CA GLU A 31 0.50 -12.11 -4.80
C GLU A 31 0.03 -13.42 -5.44
N ARG A 32 -0.14 -13.39 -6.76
CA ARG A 32 -0.49 -14.56 -7.56
C ARG A 32 0.77 -15.24 -8.07
N ASP A 33 0.86 -16.54 -7.80
CA ASP A 33 1.91 -17.41 -8.32
C ASP A 33 1.87 -17.42 -9.87
N VAL A 34 2.99 -17.12 -10.54
CA VAL A 34 3.15 -17.11 -12.01
C VAL A 34 3.99 -18.30 -12.43
N ARG A 35 3.61 -18.97 -13.53
CA ARG A 35 4.41 -20.04 -14.15
C ARG A 35 4.65 -19.78 -15.63
N LEU A 36 5.72 -20.38 -16.18
CA LEU A 36 5.90 -20.43 -17.63
C LEU A 36 4.81 -21.30 -18.27
N PRO A 37 4.21 -20.91 -19.41
CA PRO A 37 3.19 -21.70 -20.11
C PRO A 37 3.69 -23.10 -20.51
N GLY A 38 2.78 -24.07 -20.59
CA GLY A 38 3.07 -25.43 -21.05
C GLY A 38 3.86 -26.29 -20.06
N LYS A 39 3.94 -25.89 -18.78
CA LYS A 39 4.55 -26.69 -17.71
C LYS A 39 3.55 -27.62 -17.03
N GLU A 40 4.04 -28.70 -16.43
CA GLU A 40 3.22 -29.61 -15.63
C GLU A 40 2.50 -28.86 -14.49
N GLY A 41 1.21 -29.18 -14.31
CA GLY A 41 0.35 -28.54 -13.32
C GLY A 41 -0.23 -27.17 -13.73
N GLU A 42 -0.20 -26.80 -15.01
CA GLU A 42 -1.03 -25.72 -15.55
C GLU A 42 -2.52 -26.13 -15.51
N ASP A 43 -3.35 -25.25 -14.94
CA ASP A 43 -4.81 -25.39 -14.82
C ASP A 43 -5.48 -24.00 -14.79
N ASP A 44 -6.82 -23.93 -14.80
CA ASP A 44 -7.58 -22.67 -14.82
C ASP A 44 -7.34 -21.77 -13.59
N THR A 45 -6.69 -22.30 -12.52
CA THR A 45 -6.32 -21.55 -11.31
C THR A 45 -4.88 -21.01 -11.36
N THR A 46 -4.07 -21.48 -12.30
CA THR A 46 -2.65 -21.13 -12.48
C THR A 46 -2.51 -19.96 -13.46
N THR A 47 -1.89 -18.86 -13.02
CA THR A 47 -1.57 -17.74 -13.93
C THR A 47 -0.28 -18.06 -14.71
N THR A 48 -0.27 -17.90 -16.03
CA THR A 48 0.91 -18.19 -16.87
C THR A 48 1.38 -17.02 -17.74
N ALA A 49 2.71 -16.83 -17.80
CA ALA A 49 3.38 -15.77 -18.55
C ALA A 49 4.88 -16.09 -18.75
N GLU A 50 5.51 -15.52 -19.78
CA GLU A 50 6.97 -15.56 -19.99
C GLU A 50 7.63 -14.20 -19.63
N SER A 51 8.91 -14.19 -19.25
CA SER A 51 9.68 -12.94 -19.06
C SER A 51 10.11 -12.38 -20.42
N LEU A 52 9.92 -11.08 -20.63
CA LEU A 52 10.42 -10.40 -21.83
C LEU A 52 11.90 -9.99 -21.71
N SER A 53 12.42 -9.82 -20.48
CA SER A 53 13.85 -9.58 -20.24
C SER A 53 14.72 -10.85 -20.34
N GLY A 54 14.09 -12.04 -20.38
CA GLY A 54 14.75 -13.34 -20.28
C GLY A 54 15.03 -13.79 -18.84
N ASN A 55 14.50 -13.09 -17.83
CA ASN A 55 14.63 -13.45 -16.43
C ASN A 55 13.81 -14.72 -16.09
N SER A 56 14.52 -15.84 -15.85
CA SER A 56 13.90 -17.12 -15.51
C SER A 56 13.47 -17.25 -14.03
N SER A 57 13.64 -16.23 -13.19
CA SER A 57 13.33 -16.30 -11.75
C SER A 57 11.92 -15.84 -11.38
N ILE A 58 11.12 -15.36 -12.35
CA ILE A 58 9.80 -14.77 -12.09
C ILE A 58 8.86 -15.84 -11.52
N SER A 59 8.36 -15.57 -10.32
CA SER A 59 7.53 -16.48 -9.52
C SER A 59 6.13 -15.94 -9.22
N ASN A 60 5.92 -14.62 -9.37
CA ASN A 60 4.65 -13.94 -9.10
C ASN A 60 4.39 -12.75 -10.02
N ILE A 61 3.16 -12.23 -9.98
CA ILE A 61 2.74 -11.08 -10.81
C ILE A 61 3.56 -9.83 -10.51
N THR A 62 3.87 -9.51 -9.26
CA THR A 62 4.66 -8.29 -8.94
C THR A 62 6.08 -8.35 -9.50
N GLU A 63 6.71 -9.53 -9.51
CA GLU A 63 7.98 -9.75 -10.20
C GLU A 63 7.84 -9.58 -11.72
N LEU A 64 6.76 -10.11 -12.33
CA LEU A 64 6.49 -9.95 -13.77
C LEU A 64 6.32 -8.48 -14.17
N LEU A 65 5.51 -7.72 -13.42
CA LEU A 65 5.29 -6.30 -13.68
C LEU A 65 6.56 -5.46 -13.47
N ARG A 66 7.40 -5.82 -12.49
CA ARG A 66 8.69 -5.15 -12.26
C ARG A 66 9.73 -5.48 -13.34
N ASP A 67 9.72 -6.70 -13.87
CA ASP A 67 10.56 -7.11 -15.00
C ASP A 67 10.19 -6.34 -16.28
N ASP A 68 8.90 -6.27 -16.62
CA ASP A 68 8.38 -5.48 -17.74
C ASP A 68 8.64 -3.97 -17.59
N LEU A 69 8.50 -3.42 -16.39
CA LEU A 69 8.85 -2.02 -16.11
C LEU A 69 10.35 -1.77 -16.28
N LYS A 70 11.22 -2.62 -15.73
CA LYS A 70 12.68 -2.50 -15.90
C LYS A 70 13.07 -2.57 -17.38
N HIS A 71 12.55 -3.57 -18.10
CA HIS A 71 12.80 -3.78 -19.53
C HIS A 71 12.46 -2.52 -20.35
N THR A 72 11.41 -1.77 -19.95
CA THR A 72 10.99 -0.55 -20.64
C THR A 72 11.69 0.72 -20.18
N PHE A 73 11.85 0.94 -18.87
CA PHE A 73 12.36 2.19 -18.32
C PHE A 73 13.90 2.22 -18.22
N ASP A 74 14.51 1.14 -17.73
CA ASP A 74 15.96 1.07 -17.51
C ASP A 74 16.68 0.55 -18.75
N ASP A 75 16.23 -0.58 -19.31
CA ASP A 75 16.85 -1.20 -20.49
C ASP A 75 16.39 -0.55 -21.81
N ARG A 76 15.31 0.25 -21.77
CA ARG A 76 14.74 1.06 -22.87
C ARG A 76 14.25 0.28 -24.10
N PHE A 77 13.73 -0.92 -23.87
CA PHE A 77 13.09 -1.74 -24.90
C PHE A 77 11.56 -1.60 -24.92
N PHE A 78 10.98 -1.98 -26.05
CA PHE A 78 9.54 -2.03 -26.26
C PHE A 78 8.94 -3.24 -25.56
N THR A 79 7.98 -2.98 -24.67
CA THR A 79 7.23 -4.00 -23.93
C THR A 79 5.79 -4.01 -24.42
N PHE A 80 5.32 -5.18 -24.85
CA PHE A 80 3.93 -5.38 -25.22
C PHE A 80 3.38 -6.61 -24.50
N ARG A 81 2.19 -6.48 -23.90
CA ARG A 81 1.45 -7.60 -23.30
C ARG A 81 0.00 -7.66 -23.74
N PHE A 82 -0.46 -8.87 -24.00
CA PHE A 82 -1.88 -9.22 -23.97
C PHE A 82 -2.20 -9.86 -22.63
N VAL A 83 -3.24 -9.40 -21.93
CA VAL A 83 -3.76 -10.09 -20.74
C VAL A 83 -5.06 -10.79 -21.10
N ALA A 84 -4.98 -12.11 -21.27
CA ALA A 84 -6.09 -13.03 -21.46
C ALA A 84 -6.60 -13.45 -20.08
N ALA A 85 -7.81 -13.04 -19.70
CA ALA A 85 -8.27 -13.17 -18.32
C ALA A 85 -9.66 -13.82 -18.21
N PHE A 86 -9.87 -14.73 -17.25
CA PHE A 86 -11.21 -15.23 -16.96
C PHE A 86 -12.14 -14.10 -16.48
N LEU A 87 -13.44 -14.17 -16.76
CA LEU A 87 -14.39 -13.16 -16.29
C LEU A 87 -14.37 -13.08 -14.75
N GLY A 88 -14.26 -11.86 -14.20
CA GLY A 88 -14.17 -11.65 -12.75
C GLY A 88 -12.81 -11.96 -12.10
N SER A 89 -11.78 -12.34 -12.87
CA SER A 89 -10.42 -12.64 -12.38
C SER A 89 -9.64 -11.45 -11.78
N GLY A 90 -10.06 -10.20 -12.02
CA GLY A 90 -9.30 -9.00 -11.64
C GLY A 90 -8.42 -8.41 -12.75
N LYS A 91 -8.79 -8.59 -14.03
CA LYS A 91 -8.05 -8.03 -15.20
C LYS A 91 -7.79 -6.51 -15.09
N THR A 92 -8.80 -5.75 -14.66
CA THR A 92 -8.72 -4.29 -14.41
C THR A 92 -7.86 -3.97 -13.18
N SER A 93 -7.89 -4.85 -12.17
CA SER A 93 -7.05 -4.76 -10.96
C SER A 93 -5.57 -4.84 -11.30
N LEU A 94 -5.19 -5.73 -12.23
CA LEU A 94 -3.82 -5.86 -12.74
C LEU A 94 -3.35 -4.57 -13.45
N LEU A 95 -4.19 -3.98 -14.32
CA LEU A 95 -3.87 -2.73 -15.01
C LEU A 95 -3.70 -1.55 -14.05
N THR A 96 -4.64 -1.37 -13.12
CA THR A 96 -4.52 -0.27 -12.14
C THR A 96 -3.35 -0.52 -11.18
N TYR A 97 -3.01 -1.77 -10.83
CA TYR A 97 -1.79 -2.03 -10.07
C TYR A 97 -0.51 -1.65 -10.84
N LEU A 98 -0.44 -1.95 -12.15
CA LEU A 98 0.66 -1.51 -13.01
C LEU A 98 0.72 0.03 -13.14
N HIS A 99 -0.42 0.70 -13.22
CA HIS A 99 -0.50 2.17 -13.17
C HIS A 99 0.13 2.72 -11.87
N GLU A 100 -0.27 2.18 -10.72
CA GLU A 100 0.27 2.58 -9.41
C GLU A 100 1.77 2.27 -9.28
N LEU A 101 2.22 1.10 -9.71
CA LEU A 101 3.64 0.73 -9.75
C LEU A 101 4.48 1.67 -10.65
N THR A 102 3.88 2.21 -11.71
CA THR A 102 4.56 3.15 -12.61
C THR A 102 4.64 4.54 -11.98
N THR A 103 3.53 5.05 -11.44
CA THR A 103 3.43 6.44 -10.94
C THR A 103 4.06 6.65 -9.56
N THR A 104 4.17 5.61 -8.72
CA THR A 104 4.82 5.70 -7.40
C THR A 104 6.33 5.56 -7.43
N GLN A 105 6.92 5.21 -8.57
CA GLN A 105 8.38 5.16 -8.71
C GLN A 105 8.92 6.55 -9.06
N SER A 106 9.68 7.15 -8.13
CA SER A 106 10.20 8.52 -8.22
C SER A 106 11.11 8.79 -9.42
N ASN A 107 11.67 7.73 -10.02
CA ASN A 107 12.48 7.81 -11.23
C ASN A 107 11.62 7.85 -12.52
N TYR A 108 10.36 7.43 -12.44
CA TYR A 108 9.46 7.27 -13.59
C TYR A 108 8.44 8.41 -13.66
N GLU A 109 7.94 8.89 -12.52
CA GLU A 109 6.92 9.95 -12.40
C GLU A 109 7.24 11.23 -13.22
N LYS A 110 8.52 11.64 -13.25
CA LYS A 110 9.00 12.84 -13.95
C LYS A 110 9.48 12.58 -15.38
N HIS A 111 9.55 11.30 -15.75
CA HIS A 111 10.15 10.78 -16.96
C HIS A 111 9.20 9.80 -17.66
N SER A 112 7.88 10.04 -17.57
CA SER A 112 6.89 9.26 -18.30
C SER A 112 5.58 9.99 -18.57
N VAL A 113 4.83 9.44 -19.53
CA VAL A 113 3.39 9.64 -19.66
C VAL A 113 2.72 8.29 -19.48
N VAL A 114 1.78 8.20 -18.52
CA VAL A 114 0.95 7.02 -18.26
C VAL A 114 -0.49 7.34 -18.65
N ILE A 115 -1.08 6.52 -19.52
CA ILE A 115 -2.44 6.70 -20.03
C ILE A 115 -3.19 5.38 -19.89
N GLN A 116 -4.19 5.36 -19.00
CA GLN A 116 -5.09 4.22 -18.78
C GLN A 116 -6.50 4.54 -19.29
N PHE A 117 -7.08 3.65 -20.11
CA PHE A 117 -8.46 3.81 -20.61
C PHE A 117 -9.10 2.47 -21.05
N PRO A 118 -10.42 2.30 -20.86
CA PRO A 118 -11.17 1.24 -21.52
C PRO A 118 -11.51 1.60 -22.97
N LEU A 119 -11.51 0.61 -23.87
CA LEU A 119 -11.83 0.79 -25.29
C LEU A 119 -13.28 1.26 -25.53
N SER A 120 -14.20 0.96 -24.61
CA SER A 120 -15.59 1.43 -24.65
C SER A 120 -15.70 2.97 -24.70
N HIS A 121 -14.73 3.71 -24.15
CA HIS A 121 -14.68 5.17 -24.24
C HIS A 121 -14.63 5.66 -25.70
N LEU A 122 -13.95 4.95 -26.60
CA LEU A 122 -13.81 5.35 -28.01
C LEU A 122 -15.16 5.39 -28.73
N ARG A 123 -16.09 4.53 -28.31
CA ARG A 123 -17.46 4.46 -28.85
C ARG A 123 -18.36 5.59 -28.35
N THR A 124 -17.95 6.33 -27.31
CA THR A 124 -18.62 7.58 -26.86
C THR A 124 -18.16 8.81 -27.64
N VAL A 125 -17.05 8.72 -28.39
CA VAL A 125 -16.55 9.80 -29.24
C VAL A 125 -17.43 9.88 -30.49
N GLY A 126 -18.38 10.82 -30.47
CA GLY A 126 -19.38 11.03 -31.53
C GLY A 126 -18.78 11.53 -32.85
N SER A 127 -18.12 10.64 -33.60
CA SER A 127 -17.56 10.90 -34.91
C SER A 127 -17.77 9.73 -35.88
N SER A 128 -17.88 10.04 -37.17
CA SER A 128 -18.09 9.08 -38.26
C SER A 128 -16.80 8.43 -38.78
N HIS A 129 -15.65 8.69 -38.13
CA HIS A 129 -14.38 8.07 -38.49
C HIS A 129 -14.33 6.60 -38.04
N ASN A 130 -13.45 5.83 -38.66
CA ASN A 130 -13.18 4.44 -38.32
C ASN A 130 -12.55 4.28 -36.93
N PHE A 131 -12.46 3.04 -36.45
CA PHE A 131 -11.97 2.75 -35.09
C PHE A 131 -10.50 3.14 -34.91
N SER A 132 -9.68 2.95 -35.95
CA SER A 132 -8.26 3.31 -35.95
C SER A 132 -8.02 4.80 -35.70
N ILE A 133 -8.71 5.69 -36.44
CA ILE A 133 -8.59 7.14 -36.22
C ILE A 133 -9.08 7.53 -34.82
N LYS A 134 -10.15 6.89 -34.31
CA LYS A 134 -10.65 7.13 -32.94
C LYS A 134 -9.61 6.74 -31.88
N LEU A 135 -9.03 5.54 -31.96
CA LEU A 135 -8.02 5.05 -31.02
C LEU A 135 -6.77 5.95 -31.02
N TYR A 136 -6.21 6.27 -32.19
CA TYR A 136 -5.03 7.12 -32.28
C TYR A 136 -5.30 8.58 -31.87
N CYS A 137 -6.47 9.16 -32.21
CA CYS A 137 -6.85 10.50 -31.74
C CYS A 137 -7.04 10.56 -30.22
N TYR A 138 -7.49 9.48 -29.59
CA TYR A 138 -7.60 9.38 -28.14
C TYR A 138 -6.21 9.28 -27.50
N ILE A 139 -5.42 8.27 -27.88
CA ILE A 139 -4.04 8.05 -27.40
C ILE A 139 -3.20 9.32 -27.51
N LEU A 140 -3.13 9.93 -28.69
CA LEU A 140 -2.34 11.14 -28.91
C LEU A 140 -2.94 12.37 -28.21
N GLY A 141 -4.27 12.51 -28.18
CA GLY A 141 -4.93 13.61 -27.49
C GLY A 141 -4.63 13.65 -25.99
N ASP A 142 -4.66 12.49 -25.32
CA ASP A 142 -4.21 12.37 -23.93
C ASP A 142 -2.69 12.55 -23.79
N THR A 143 -1.90 12.04 -24.73
CA THR A 143 -0.43 12.14 -24.71
C THR A 143 0.05 13.59 -24.79
N PHE A 144 -0.42 14.35 -25.78
CA PHE A 144 -0.09 15.77 -25.91
C PHE A 144 -0.62 16.58 -24.72
N TRP A 145 -1.81 16.26 -24.20
CA TRP A 145 -2.31 16.93 -23.00
C TRP A 145 -1.38 16.70 -21.80
N GLN A 146 -0.95 15.46 -21.54
CA GLN A 146 -0.01 15.14 -20.46
C GLN A 146 1.36 15.81 -20.67
N LEU A 147 1.96 15.67 -21.86
CA LEU A 147 3.27 16.24 -22.18
C LEU A 147 3.32 17.77 -21.96
N ILE A 148 2.23 18.48 -22.27
CA ILE A 148 2.15 19.94 -22.18
C ILE A 148 1.77 20.41 -20.76
N HIS A 149 0.81 19.76 -20.10
CA HIS A 149 0.19 20.27 -18.87
C HIS A 149 0.71 19.66 -17.57
N ASN A 150 1.34 18.47 -17.60
CA ASN A 150 1.90 17.85 -16.40
C ASN A 150 3.07 18.69 -15.85
N GLN A 151 2.89 19.28 -14.66
CA GLN A 151 3.86 20.20 -14.07
C GLN A 151 5.21 19.52 -13.73
N ASN A 152 5.22 18.21 -13.47
CA ASN A 152 6.39 17.47 -13.00
C ASN A 152 7.39 17.10 -14.11
N LEU A 153 7.00 17.24 -15.39
CA LEU A 153 7.87 16.98 -16.56
C LEU A 153 8.82 18.14 -16.87
N LEU A 154 9.97 17.83 -17.47
CA LEU A 154 11.00 18.81 -17.86
C LEU A 154 10.45 19.87 -18.85
N PRO A 155 10.92 21.14 -18.79
CA PRO A 155 10.52 22.18 -19.73
C PRO A 155 10.77 21.82 -21.20
N ASP A 156 11.91 21.21 -21.50
CA ASP A 156 12.30 20.91 -22.89
C ASP A 156 11.38 19.86 -23.54
N VAL A 157 10.82 18.93 -22.74
CA VAL A 157 9.82 17.95 -23.18
C VAL A 157 8.50 18.64 -23.56
N LYS A 158 8.10 19.68 -22.80
CA LYS A 158 6.92 20.51 -23.12
C LYS A 158 7.11 21.27 -24.42
N GLU A 159 8.31 21.80 -24.65
CA GLU A 159 8.61 22.55 -25.88
C GLU A 159 8.66 21.65 -27.11
N VAL A 160 9.23 20.44 -27.01
CA VAL A 160 9.11 19.41 -28.07
C VAL A 160 7.64 19.12 -28.40
N ALA A 161 6.79 18.91 -27.38
CA ALA A 161 5.37 18.61 -27.59
C ALA A 161 4.61 19.77 -28.26
N LYS A 162 4.98 21.04 -27.99
CA LYS A 162 4.44 22.21 -28.71
C LYS A 162 4.91 22.24 -30.15
N ASN A 163 6.22 22.11 -30.39
CA ASN A 163 6.83 22.21 -31.71
C ASN A 163 6.20 21.19 -32.68
N ILE A 164 5.98 19.95 -32.25
CA ILE A 164 5.30 18.94 -33.06
C ILE A 164 3.87 19.36 -33.40
N LEU A 165 3.11 19.96 -32.47
CA LEU A 165 1.78 20.48 -32.80
C LEU A 165 1.84 21.68 -33.76
N GLU A 166 2.87 22.52 -33.69
CA GLU A 166 3.08 23.62 -34.64
C GLU A 166 3.47 23.13 -36.04
N GLU A 167 4.25 22.04 -36.17
CA GLU A 167 4.57 21.39 -37.45
C GLU A 167 3.33 20.88 -38.22
N PHE A 168 2.21 20.63 -37.53
CA PHE A 168 0.93 20.23 -38.14
C PHE A 168 -0.11 21.36 -38.19
N ASP A 169 0.27 22.65 -38.05
CA ASP A 169 -0.64 23.81 -37.89
C ASP A 169 -1.60 23.70 -36.68
N ALA A 170 -1.38 22.73 -35.79
CA ALA A 170 -2.22 22.43 -34.63
C ALA A 170 -1.92 23.32 -33.41
N GLY A 171 -1.06 24.34 -33.52
CA GLY A 171 -0.73 25.29 -32.45
C GLY A 171 -1.95 26.03 -31.85
N SER A 172 -3.09 26.05 -32.56
CA SER A 172 -4.39 26.48 -32.00
C SER A 172 -4.84 25.67 -30.77
N LEU A 173 -4.36 24.44 -30.61
CA LEU A 173 -4.60 23.56 -29.45
C LEU A 173 -3.86 24.03 -28.18
N LEU A 174 -2.81 24.84 -28.31
CA LEU A 174 -2.08 25.40 -27.17
C LEU A 174 -2.88 26.52 -26.45
N ASN A 175 -3.81 27.14 -27.17
CA ASN A 175 -4.58 28.30 -26.71
C ASN A 175 -5.97 27.92 -26.15
N THR A 176 -6.17 26.66 -25.72
CA THR A 176 -7.52 26.13 -25.45
C THR A 176 -8.05 26.33 -24.03
N GLY A 177 -7.80 27.48 -23.41
CA GLY A 177 -8.43 27.86 -22.14
C GLY A 177 -8.11 29.29 -21.69
N THR A 178 -8.80 29.73 -20.65
CA THR A 178 -8.35 30.83 -19.79
C THR A 178 -7.11 30.38 -18.98
N ARG A 179 -6.49 31.28 -18.21
CA ARG A 179 -5.35 30.95 -17.33
C ARG A 179 -5.66 29.94 -16.21
N GLU A 180 -6.90 29.50 -16.10
CA GLU A 180 -7.39 28.50 -15.14
C GLU A 180 -7.60 27.17 -15.87
N GLU A 181 -6.64 26.26 -15.68
CA GLU A 181 -6.67 24.82 -16.02
C GLU A 181 -7.39 24.39 -17.33
N ILE A 182 -6.60 24.20 -18.39
CA ILE A 182 -7.06 23.54 -19.62
C ILE A 182 -7.44 22.09 -19.32
N LYS A 183 -8.74 21.81 -19.22
CA LYS A 183 -9.27 20.47 -18.94
C LYS A 183 -9.07 19.54 -20.14
N LEU A 184 -8.69 18.29 -19.85
CA LEU A 184 -8.41 17.21 -20.81
C LEU A 184 -9.52 17.02 -21.85
N ASN A 185 -10.79 16.90 -21.44
CA ASN A 185 -11.89 16.62 -22.37
C ASN A 185 -12.08 17.69 -23.46
N PRO A 186 -12.13 19.01 -23.14
CA PRO A 186 -12.05 20.08 -24.14
C PRO A 186 -10.84 20.01 -25.08
N PHE A 187 -9.64 19.71 -24.56
CA PHE A 187 -8.43 19.59 -25.39
C PHE A 187 -8.54 18.41 -26.36
N ARG A 188 -8.84 17.20 -25.86
CA ARG A 188 -9.01 15.97 -26.64
C ARG A 188 -10.10 16.09 -27.70
N SER A 189 -11.21 16.76 -27.40
CA SER A 189 -12.28 17.01 -28.38
C SER A 189 -11.82 17.92 -29.53
N LYS A 190 -10.95 18.90 -29.26
CA LYS A 190 -10.35 19.75 -30.31
C LYS A 190 -9.25 19.01 -31.08
N PHE A 191 -8.38 18.27 -30.39
CA PHE A 191 -7.34 17.43 -31.00
C PHE A 191 -7.95 16.44 -32.00
N SER A 192 -8.97 15.68 -31.58
CA SER A 192 -9.65 14.72 -32.44
C SER A 192 -10.33 15.39 -33.64
N LYS A 193 -10.99 16.55 -33.46
CA LYS A 193 -11.60 17.31 -34.57
C LYS A 193 -10.59 17.86 -35.58
N PHE A 194 -9.35 18.13 -35.14
CA PHE A 194 -8.29 18.62 -36.01
C PHE A 194 -7.67 17.46 -36.79
N PHE A 195 -7.14 16.45 -36.09
CA PHE A 195 -6.37 15.38 -36.70
C PHE A 195 -7.22 14.37 -37.47
N ALA A 196 -8.47 14.10 -37.09
CA ALA A 196 -9.31 13.13 -37.80
C ALA A 196 -9.74 13.58 -39.20
N THR A 197 -9.58 14.86 -39.54
CA THR A 197 -9.77 15.42 -40.89
C THR A 197 -8.46 15.69 -41.64
N SER A 198 -7.31 15.42 -41.04
CA SER A 198 -5.98 15.62 -41.64
C SER A 198 -5.47 14.36 -42.33
N GLU A 199 -4.66 14.49 -43.39
CA GLU A 199 -4.01 13.37 -44.09
C GLU A 199 -2.78 12.83 -43.31
N VAL A 200 -2.90 12.67 -41.99
CA VAL A 200 -1.79 12.30 -41.09
C VAL A 200 -1.70 10.78 -40.94
N ASN A 201 -0.49 10.25 -41.17
CA ASN A 201 -0.17 8.87 -40.80
C ASN A 201 -0.01 8.76 -39.27
N PHE A 202 -1.10 8.45 -38.58
CA PHE A 202 -1.15 8.32 -37.13
C PHE A 202 -0.12 7.36 -36.52
N VAL A 203 0.25 6.28 -37.23
CA VAL A 203 1.27 5.33 -36.75
C VAL A 203 2.65 5.97 -36.77
N GLU A 204 2.96 6.77 -37.80
CA GLU A 204 4.23 7.50 -37.86
C GLU A 204 4.27 8.66 -36.88
N LEU A 205 3.20 9.43 -36.72
CA LEU A 205 3.10 10.48 -35.70
C LEU A 205 3.29 9.93 -34.28
N PHE A 206 2.65 8.79 -33.95
CA PHE A 206 2.80 8.14 -32.65
C PHE A 206 4.26 7.76 -32.35
N PHE A 207 4.93 7.09 -33.28
CA PHE A 207 6.34 6.74 -33.11
C PHE A 207 7.29 7.93 -33.19
N ASP A 208 6.93 9.00 -33.89
CA ASP A 208 7.76 10.21 -33.95
C ASP A 208 7.65 11.04 -32.67
N VAL A 209 6.48 11.21 -32.06
CA VAL A 209 6.33 11.87 -30.74
C VAL A 209 7.25 11.21 -29.70
N ILE A 210 7.26 9.88 -29.65
CA ILE A 210 8.16 9.12 -28.75
C ILE A 210 9.62 9.37 -29.13
N SER A 211 9.97 9.29 -30.42
CA SER A 211 11.31 9.55 -30.96
C SER A 211 11.83 10.96 -30.68
N GLN A 212 10.98 11.99 -30.76
CA GLN A 212 11.35 13.38 -30.50
C GLN A 212 11.56 13.64 -29.00
N VAL A 213 10.62 13.21 -28.15
CA VAL A 213 10.73 13.39 -26.69
C VAL A 213 11.94 12.63 -26.12
N THR A 214 12.19 11.40 -26.58
CA THR A 214 13.32 10.57 -26.10
C THR A 214 14.71 11.02 -26.59
N LYS A 215 14.80 11.93 -27.58
CA LYS A 215 16.06 12.61 -27.93
C LYS A 215 16.42 13.68 -26.89
N VAL A 216 15.42 14.33 -26.29
CA VAL A 216 15.59 15.44 -25.34
C VAL A 216 15.69 14.94 -23.91
N ASP A 217 14.87 13.98 -23.51
CA ASP A 217 15.04 13.24 -22.26
C ASP A 217 15.19 11.73 -22.52
N PRO A 218 16.43 11.21 -22.58
CA PRO A 218 16.69 9.81 -22.86
C PRO A 218 16.08 8.80 -21.88
N ARG A 219 15.55 9.22 -20.73
CA ARG A 219 14.86 8.35 -19.75
C ARG A 219 13.34 8.34 -19.93
N PHE A 220 12.81 9.15 -20.84
CA PHE A 220 11.38 9.33 -20.98
C PHE A 220 10.70 8.08 -21.55
N THR A 221 9.67 7.58 -20.87
CA THR A 221 8.97 6.33 -21.23
C THR A 221 7.47 6.57 -21.43
N PHE A 222 6.88 5.93 -22.43
CA PHE A 222 5.45 6.06 -22.72
C PHE A 222 4.73 4.77 -22.33
N VAL A 223 3.63 4.89 -21.58
CA VAL A 223 2.94 3.75 -20.94
C VAL A 223 1.44 3.81 -21.24
N TYR A 224 0.93 2.81 -21.96
CA TYR A 224 -0.48 2.75 -22.39
C TYR A 224 -1.15 1.48 -21.85
N LEU A 225 -2.19 1.67 -21.03
CA LEU A 225 -2.85 0.63 -20.25
C LEU A 225 -4.32 0.52 -20.68
N THR A 226 -4.59 -0.41 -21.60
CA THR A 226 -5.85 -0.47 -22.35
C THR A 226 -6.73 -1.63 -21.87
N ASP A 227 -7.92 -1.34 -21.35
CA ASP A 227 -8.88 -2.33 -20.86
C ASP A 227 -10.09 -2.50 -21.80
N GLU A 228 -10.96 -3.44 -21.48
CA GLU A 228 -12.25 -3.70 -22.14
C GLU A 228 -12.13 -4.03 -23.64
N LEU A 229 -11.14 -4.82 -24.05
CA LEU A 229 -11.14 -5.46 -25.38
C LEU A 229 -12.43 -6.29 -25.59
N ASP A 230 -12.96 -6.87 -24.51
CA ASP A 230 -14.25 -7.55 -24.45
C ASP A 230 -15.46 -6.65 -24.81
N SER A 231 -15.34 -5.32 -24.71
CA SER A 231 -16.38 -4.40 -25.19
C SER A 231 -16.52 -4.36 -26.72
N LEU A 232 -15.51 -4.84 -27.46
CA LEU A 232 -15.51 -4.90 -28.93
C LEU A 232 -16.16 -6.16 -29.51
N GLU A 233 -16.48 -7.17 -28.68
CA GLU A 233 -17.02 -8.48 -29.11
C GLU A 233 -18.18 -8.37 -30.13
N LYS A 234 -19.02 -7.35 -29.97
CA LYS A 234 -20.23 -7.12 -30.78
C LYS A 234 -19.98 -6.25 -32.02
N PHE A 235 -18.72 -5.93 -32.31
CA PHE A 235 -18.28 -5.01 -33.37
C PHE A 235 -17.12 -5.62 -34.16
N PRO A 236 -17.36 -6.62 -35.04
CA PRO A 236 -16.28 -7.34 -35.75
C PRO A 236 -15.35 -6.43 -36.57
N GLU A 237 -15.87 -5.34 -37.12
CA GLU A 237 -15.07 -4.34 -37.84
C GLU A 237 -14.07 -3.62 -36.90
N GLU A 238 -14.48 -3.30 -35.67
CA GLU A 238 -13.61 -2.70 -34.64
C GLU A 238 -12.55 -3.71 -34.14
N ILE A 239 -12.87 -5.01 -34.13
CA ILE A 239 -11.91 -6.10 -33.84
C ILE A 239 -10.87 -6.23 -34.96
N GLU A 240 -11.29 -6.24 -36.23
CA GLU A 240 -10.35 -6.29 -37.35
C GLU A 240 -9.45 -5.05 -37.43
N GLU A 241 -10.01 -3.85 -37.23
CA GLU A 241 -9.19 -2.64 -37.10
C GLU A 241 -8.20 -2.76 -35.93
N THR A 242 -8.62 -3.31 -34.79
CA THR A 242 -7.72 -3.60 -33.64
C THR A 242 -6.58 -4.54 -34.03
N ARG A 243 -6.85 -5.65 -34.73
CA ARG A 243 -5.81 -6.56 -35.26
C ARG A 243 -4.82 -5.82 -36.15
N LEU A 244 -5.32 -5.02 -37.09
CA LEU A 244 -4.49 -4.24 -38.03
C LEU A 244 -3.60 -3.24 -37.31
N ILE A 245 -4.14 -2.50 -36.33
CA ILE A 245 -3.42 -1.47 -35.57
C ILE A 245 -2.26 -2.08 -34.78
N PHE A 246 -2.53 -3.09 -33.94
CA PHE A 246 -1.48 -3.68 -33.11
C PHE A 246 -0.46 -4.43 -33.96
N ARG A 247 -0.87 -5.12 -35.02
CA ARG A 247 0.07 -5.74 -35.98
C ARG A 247 0.98 -4.71 -36.68
N ALA A 248 0.49 -3.51 -36.98
CA ALA A 248 1.30 -2.43 -37.52
C ALA A 248 2.28 -1.86 -36.47
N LEU A 249 1.78 -1.59 -35.25
CA LEU A 249 2.57 -1.06 -34.14
C LEU A 249 3.72 -1.99 -33.75
N LEU A 250 3.42 -3.28 -33.51
CA LEU A 250 4.40 -4.32 -33.20
C LEU A 250 5.48 -4.42 -34.28
N LYS A 251 5.08 -4.47 -35.56
CA LYS A 251 6.02 -4.49 -36.69
C LYS A 251 6.87 -3.23 -36.74
N GLN A 252 6.31 -2.05 -36.53
CA GLN A 252 7.06 -0.79 -36.59
C GLN A 252 8.07 -0.69 -35.44
N ALA A 253 7.71 -1.08 -34.21
CA ALA A 253 8.65 -1.14 -33.08
C ALA A 253 9.84 -2.09 -33.37
N VAL A 254 9.56 -3.31 -33.86
CA VAL A 254 10.60 -4.31 -34.16
C VAL A 254 11.43 -3.93 -35.40
N GLN A 255 10.82 -3.44 -36.47
CA GLN A 255 11.50 -3.22 -37.76
C GLN A 255 12.18 -1.84 -37.86
N LYS A 256 11.52 -0.77 -37.41
CA LYS A 256 12.05 0.61 -37.50
C LYS A 256 12.98 0.93 -36.32
N PHE A 257 12.69 0.43 -35.12
CA PHE A 257 13.42 0.72 -33.89
C PHE A 257 14.23 -0.46 -33.32
N ARG A 258 14.17 -1.66 -33.92
CA ARG A 258 14.82 -2.88 -33.39
C ARG A 258 14.41 -3.19 -31.95
N ALA A 259 13.14 -2.89 -31.61
CA ALA A 259 12.58 -2.87 -30.27
C ALA A 259 13.25 -1.91 -29.26
N SER A 260 14.30 -1.16 -29.63
CA SER A 260 14.98 -0.18 -28.76
C SER A 260 14.20 1.15 -28.70
N ILE A 261 13.00 1.12 -28.12
CA ILE A 261 12.16 2.30 -27.88
C ILE A 261 11.43 2.16 -26.54
N PRO A 262 11.52 3.13 -25.61
CA PRO A 262 10.94 3.04 -24.27
C PRO A 262 9.41 3.26 -24.31
N LEU A 263 8.70 2.17 -24.59
CA LEU A 263 7.26 2.12 -24.81
C LEU A 263 6.70 0.84 -24.19
N LEU A 264 5.81 0.97 -23.20
CA LEU A 264 5.06 -0.15 -22.60
C LEU A 264 3.59 -0.06 -23.04
N ILE A 265 3.06 -1.17 -23.54
CA ILE A 265 1.64 -1.30 -23.89
C ILE A 265 1.07 -2.58 -23.29
N TYR A 266 0.00 -2.46 -22.52
CA TYR A 266 -0.84 -3.58 -22.10
C TYR A 266 -2.22 -3.45 -22.76
N LEU A 267 -2.72 -4.52 -23.35
CA LEU A 267 -4.09 -4.64 -23.84
C LEU A 267 -4.79 -5.85 -23.18
N VAL A 268 -5.97 -5.61 -22.61
CA VAL A 268 -6.61 -6.51 -21.65
C VAL A 268 -8.06 -6.80 -22.03
N GLY A 269 -8.44 -8.08 -21.92
CA GLY A 269 -9.78 -8.57 -22.26
C GLY A 269 -10.10 -9.90 -21.59
N THR A 270 -11.19 -10.55 -22.00
CA THR A 270 -11.44 -11.94 -21.58
C THR A 270 -10.48 -12.90 -22.28
N SER A 271 -10.28 -14.09 -21.71
CA SER A 271 -9.52 -15.17 -22.35
C SER A 271 -10.07 -15.50 -23.75
N ASP A 272 -11.38 -15.53 -23.92
CA ASP A 272 -12.02 -15.86 -25.21
C ASP A 272 -11.82 -14.76 -26.25
N ASN A 273 -12.01 -13.48 -25.89
CA ASN A 273 -11.83 -12.38 -26.83
C ASN A 273 -10.35 -12.17 -27.20
N VAL A 274 -9.41 -12.33 -26.26
CA VAL A 274 -7.96 -12.29 -26.55
C VAL A 274 -7.54 -13.50 -27.41
N SER A 275 -8.06 -14.69 -27.10
CA SER A 275 -7.82 -15.90 -27.89
C SER A 275 -8.32 -15.75 -29.33
N SER A 276 -9.56 -15.29 -29.54
CA SER A 276 -10.09 -14.95 -30.88
C SER A 276 -9.22 -13.90 -31.58
N LEU A 277 -8.90 -12.78 -30.91
CA LEU A 277 -8.10 -11.70 -31.50
C LEU A 277 -6.76 -12.21 -32.04
N ILE A 278 -6.05 -13.04 -31.26
CA ILE A 278 -4.72 -13.56 -31.58
C ILE A 278 -4.77 -14.75 -32.55
N GLN A 279 -5.69 -15.72 -32.35
CA GLN A 279 -5.63 -16.99 -33.08
C GLN A 279 -6.07 -16.89 -34.55
N GLU A 280 -6.93 -15.93 -34.88
CA GLU A 280 -7.43 -15.73 -36.25
C GLU A 280 -6.43 -15.00 -37.17
N ASP A 281 -5.47 -14.24 -36.61
CA ASP A 281 -4.36 -13.65 -37.37
C ASP A 281 -3.02 -14.34 -37.02
N SER A 282 -2.58 -15.25 -37.90
CA SER A 282 -1.31 -15.98 -37.74
C SER A 282 -0.06 -15.10 -37.68
N VAL A 283 -0.10 -13.90 -38.27
CA VAL A 283 0.97 -12.91 -38.19
C VAL A 283 0.96 -12.21 -36.84
N LEU A 284 -0.22 -11.86 -36.31
CA LEU A 284 -0.33 -11.34 -34.94
C LEU A 284 0.13 -12.41 -33.93
N LYS A 285 -0.34 -13.65 -34.06
CA LYS A 285 0.04 -14.81 -33.22
C LYS A 285 1.56 -15.03 -33.14
N SER A 286 2.27 -14.87 -34.26
CA SER A 286 3.74 -14.99 -34.29
C SER A 286 4.49 -13.78 -33.73
N LEU A 287 3.85 -12.61 -33.62
CA LEU A 287 4.43 -11.41 -33.03
C LEU A 287 4.21 -11.29 -31.51
N VAL A 288 3.21 -11.99 -30.96
CA VAL A 288 2.78 -11.84 -29.54
C VAL A 288 2.77 -13.11 -28.72
N LYS A 289 3.25 -14.25 -29.26
CA LYS A 289 3.24 -15.56 -28.57
C LYS A 289 3.73 -15.46 -27.12
N ASP A 290 4.87 -14.81 -26.94
CA ASP A 290 5.61 -14.74 -25.67
C ASP A 290 5.17 -13.53 -24.81
N SER A 291 4.30 -12.68 -25.38
CA SER A 291 3.69 -11.51 -24.76
C SER A 291 2.37 -11.78 -24.05
N VAL A 292 1.84 -13.02 -24.06
CA VAL A 292 0.56 -13.32 -23.40
C VAL A 292 0.73 -13.59 -21.91
N ILE A 293 -0.12 -12.96 -21.11
CA ILE A 293 -0.35 -13.26 -19.68
C ILE A 293 -1.74 -13.88 -19.58
N ASN A 294 -1.81 -15.16 -19.24
CA ASN A 294 -3.07 -15.86 -18.94
C ASN A 294 -3.37 -15.67 -17.44
N LEU A 295 -4.29 -14.75 -17.12
CA LEU A 295 -4.65 -14.42 -15.73
C LEU A 295 -5.76 -15.37 -15.24
N SER A 296 -5.41 -16.20 -14.25
CA SER A 296 -6.33 -17.19 -13.67
C SER A 296 -7.48 -16.56 -12.89
N SER A 297 -8.54 -17.33 -12.67
CA SER A 297 -9.74 -16.90 -11.91
C SER A 297 -9.45 -16.56 -10.44
N GLY A 298 -8.35 -17.09 -9.90
CA GLY A 298 -7.91 -17.01 -8.51
C GLY A 298 -8.12 -18.33 -7.76
N SER A 299 -7.17 -18.69 -6.89
CA SER A 299 -7.19 -19.93 -6.12
C SER A 299 -7.92 -19.79 -4.77
N ASN A 300 -8.39 -20.93 -4.23
CA ASN A 300 -8.93 -20.97 -2.86
C ASN A 300 -7.93 -20.48 -1.79
N LYS A 301 -6.62 -20.58 -2.05
CA LYS A 301 -5.54 -20.04 -1.20
C LYS A 301 -5.62 -18.51 -1.15
N GLU A 302 -5.68 -17.84 -2.32
CA GLU A 302 -5.84 -16.38 -2.40
C GLU A 302 -7.13 -15.91 -1.72
N PHE A 303 -8.26 -16.56 -1.99
CA PHE A 303 -9.55 -16.17 -1.41
C PHE A 303 -9.56 -16.33 0.12
N MET A 304 -8.88 -17.35 0.67
CA MET A 304 -8.69 -17.50 2.12
C MET A 304 -7.76 -16.43 2.70
N MET A 305 -6.72 -16.01 1.98
CA MET A 305 -5.86 -14.90 2.40
C MET A 305 -6.63 -13.56 2.41
N ILE A 306 -7.39 -13.25 1.35
CA ILE A 306 -8.24 -12.04 1.31
C ILE A 306 -9.29 -12.08 2.43
N LYS A 307 -9.89 -13.25 2.71
CA LYS A 307 -10.79 -13.43 3.86
C LYS A 307 -10.10 -13.05 5.17
N GLN A 308 -8.89 -13.55 5.41
CA GLN A 308 -8.14 -13.23 6.62
C GLN A 308 -7.82 -11.72 6.71
N GLU A 309 -7.45 -11.09 5.60
CA GLU A 309 -7.13 -9.66 5.54
C GLU A 309 -8.36 -8.75 5.75
N ILE A 310 -9.57 -9.25 5.51
CA ILE A 310 -10.82 -8.58 5.92
C ILE A 310 -11.10 -8.84 7.41
N ASP A 311 -11.00 -10.09 7.84
CA ASP A 311 -11.24 -10.55 9.22
C ASP A 311 -10.36 -9.81 10.25
N ASP A 312 -9.05 -9.74 10.02
CA ASP A 312 -8.08 -9.19 11.00
C ASP A 312 -8.15 -7.65 11.12
N ARG A 313 -8.72 -7.00 10.10
CA ARG A 313 -9.10 -5.57 10.12
C ARG A 313 -10.41 -5.32 10.86
N ILE A 314 -11.44 -6.13 10.64
CA ILE A 314 -12.68 -6.07 11.45
C ILE A 314 -12.36 -6.30 12.94
N LYS A 315 -11.52 -7.30 13.25
CA LYS A 315 -10.99 -7.50 14.62
C LYS A 315 -10.23 -6.27 15.11
N GLY A 316 -9.30 -5.73 14.33
CA GLY A 316 -8.49 -4.58 14.76
C GLY A 316 -9.31 -3.30 15.00
N ALA A 317 -10.39 -3.11 14.25
CA ALA A 317 -11.22 -1.91 14.34
C ALA A 317 -12.34 -1.99 15.40
N TYR A 318 -12.81 -3.19 15.78
CA TYR A 318 -14.02 -3.34 16.59
C TYR A 318 -13.96 -4.32 17.79
N LYS A 319 -12.86 -5.07 18.00
CA LYS A 319 -12.70 -6.06 19.09
C LYS A 319 -12.76 -5.42 20.49
N GLY A 320 -13.97 -5.38 21.04
CA GLY A 320 -14.25 -4.82 22.37
C GLY A 320 -15.45 -3.89 22.41
N TYR A 321 -15.99 -3.49 21.26
CA TYR A 321 -17.31 -2.85 21.21
C TYR A 321 -18.40 -3.80 21.72
N LYS A 322 -19.45 -3.25 22.35
CA LYS A 322 -20.55 -4.00 22.99
C LYS A 322 -21.14 -5.11 22.12
N ASN A 323 -21.27 -4.87 20.81
CA ASN A 323 -21.90 -5.77 19.86
C ASN A 323 -20.90 -6.73 19.18
N PHE A 324 -19.59 -6.60 19.44
CA PHE A 324 -18.54 -7.25 18.67
C PHE A 324 -18.72 -8.78 18.63
N ASN A 325 -18.96 -9.42 19.77
CA ASN A 325 -19.07 -10.89 19.82
C ASN A 325 -20.22 -11.42 18.95
N SER A 326 -21.34 -10.71 18.85
CA SER A 326 -22.49 -11.10 18.01
C SER A 326 -22.21 -10.90 16.52
N ALA A 327 -21.64 -9.73 16.16
CA ALA A 327 -21.22 -9.47 14.79
C ALA A 327 -20.13 -10.45 14.33
N TRP A 328 -19.17 -10.74 15.20
CA TRP A 328 -18.09 -11.68 14.94
C TRP A 328 -18.60 -13.10 14.75
N GLN A 329 -19.53 -13.55 15.61
CA GLN A 329 -20.20 -14.84 15.44
C GLN A 329 -20.97 -14.92 14.11
N GLU A 330 -21.60 -13.85 13.62
CA GLU A 330 -22.21 -13.87 12.28
C GLU A 330 -21.15 -13.96 11.17
N ILE A 331 -20.01 -13.27 11.29
CA ILE A 331 -18.91 -13.32 10.30
C ILE A 331 -18.27 -14.71 10.23
N GLU A 332 -18.04 -15.36 11.38
CA GLU A 332 -17.53 -16.73 11.45
C GLU A 332 -18.52 -17.76 10.88
N ASN A 333 -19.83 -17.47 10.90
CA ASN A 333 -20.87 -18.32 10.34
C ASN A 333 -21.22 -17.99 8.86
N ILE A 334 -20.52 -17.08 8.18
CA ILE A 334 -20.68 -16.88 6.73
C ILE A 334 -20.26 -18.18 6.02
N PRO A 335 -21.17 -18.88 5.31
CA PRO A 335 -20.84 -20.16 4.68
C PRO A 335 -19.72 -20.03 3.66
N TRP A 336 -18.69 -20.88 3.73
CA TRP A 336 -17.69 -20.96 2.67
C TRP A 336 -18.32 -21.53 1.40
N LYS A 337 -18.55 -20.66 0.42
CA LYS A 337 -18.82 -21.04 -0.96
C LYS A 337 -17.51 -20.98 -1.72
N THR A 338 -17.07 -22.11 -2.29
CA THR A 338 -15.95 -22.14 -3.24
C THR A 338 -16.20 -21.13 -4.37
N PRO A 339 -15.42 -20.05 -4.48
CA PRO A 339 -15.71 -19.01 -5.47
C PRO A 339 -15.33 -19.44 -6.88
N THR A 340 -16.10 -18.98 -7.85
CA THR A 340 -15.83 -19.15 -9.29
C THR A 340 -14.76 -18.21 -9.81
N ASN A 341 -14.58 -17.05 -9.17
CA ASN A 341 -13.52 -16.07 -9.44
C ASN A 341 -13.42 -15.04 -8.29
N PHE A 342 -12.41 -14.17 -8.36
CA PHE A 342 -12.18 -13.07 -7.41
C PHE A 342 -13.39 -12.12 -7.23
N ARG A 343 -14.07 -11.73 -8.31
CA ARG A 343 -15.25 -10.84 -8.23
C ARG A 343 -16.38 -11.47 -7.43
N ASP A 344 -16.73 -12.71 -7.73
CA ASP A 344 -17.80 -13.45 -7.05
C ASP A 344 -17.48 -13.65 -5.56
N PHE A 345 -16.21 -13.93 -5.23
CA PHE A 345 -15.74 -13.95 -3.84
C PHE A 345 -15.95 -12.60 -3.14
N CYS A 346 -15.51 -11.50 -3.76
CA CYS A 346 -15.59 -10.16 -3.17
C CYS A 346 -17.05 -9.73 -2.94
N GLN A 347 -17.91 -9.90 -3.95
CA GLN A 347 -19.34 -9.58 -3.87
C GLN A 347 -20.06 -10.39 -2.78
N TYR A 348 -19.77 -11.68 -2.67
CA TYR A 348 -20.41 -12.53 -1.66
C TYR A 348 -19.86 -12.28 -0.25
N TYR A 349 -18.54 -12.40 -0.06
CA TYR A 349 -17.95 -12.41 1.27
C TYR A 349 -17.87 -11.01 1.88
N SER A 350 -17.25 -10.04 1.19
CA SER A 350 -17.15 -8.67 1.72
C SER A 350 -18.50 -7.97 1.79
N GLY A 351 -19.43 -8.29 0.87
CA GLY A 351 -20.82 -7.83 0.94
C GLY A 351 -21.55 -8.33 2.19
N LYS A 352 -21.36 -9.61 2.58
CA LYS A 352 -21.92 -10.15 3.82
C LYS A 352 -21.26 -9.54 5.07
N VAL A 353 -19.94 -9.33 5.05
CA VAL A 353 -19.25 -8.61 6.13
C VAL A 353 -19.74 -7.15 6.23
N LEU A 354 -20.05 -6.48 5.11
CA LEU A 354 -20.63 -5.13 5.09
C LEU A 354 -22.06 -5.10 5.63
N GLU A 355 -22.93 -6.05 5.28
CA GLU A 355 -24.27 -6.16 5.87
C GLU A 355 -24.24 -6.33 7.40
N ILE A 356 -23.27 -7.10 7.92
CA ILE A 356 -23.06 -7.28 9.35
C ILE A 356 -22.45 -6.01 9.98
N HIS A 357 -21.49 -5.38 9.30
CA HIS A 357 -20.88 -4.11 9.72
C HIS A 357 -21.93 -3.00 9.86
N GLU A 358 -22.78 -2.82 8.86
CA GLU A 358 -23.80 -1.77 8.90
C GLU A 358 -24.88 -2.06 9.96
N ARG A 359 -25.20 -3.34 10.23
CA ARG A 359 -26.13 -3.72 11.29
C ARG A 359 -25.60 -3.47 12.71
N TYR A 360 -24.30 -3.71 12.95
CA TYR A 360 -23.73 -3.70 14.30
C TYR A 360 -22.82 -2.53 14.64
N PHE A 361 -22.22 -1.89 13.63
CA PHE A 361 -21.16 -0.88 13.75
C PHE A 361 -21.38 0.40 12.93
N ALA A 362 -22.47 0.58 12.18
CA ALA A 362 -22.67 1.78 11.33
C ALA A 362 -22.46 3.12 12.08
N GLU A 363 -22.91 3.20 13.33
CA GLU A 363 -22.74 4.39 14.19
C GLU A 363 -21.58 4.30 15.19
N ALA A 364 -20.86 3.17 15.22
CA ALA A 364 -19.64 3.03 16.00
C ALA A 364 -18.47 3.69 15.26
N GLU A 365 -17.68 4.47 16.00
CA GLU A 365 -16.31 4.81 15.61
C GLU A 365 -15.43 3.56 15.62
N GLU A 366 -14.28 3.61 14.97
CA GLU A 366 -13.24 2.58 15.08
C GLU A 366 -12.46 2.72 16.39
N GLN A 367 -11.90 1.61 16.90
CA GLN A 367 -11.08 1.65 18.11
C GLN A 367 -9.86 2.57 17.95
N LYS A 368 -9.59 3.38 18.99
CA LYS A 368 -8.29 4.04 19.16
C LYS A 368 -7.17 3.01 19.18
N PHE A 369 -5.96 3.43 18.80
CA PHE A 369 -4.78 2.58 18.82
C PHE A 369 -4.51 2.01 20.22
N GLU A 370 -4.25 0.70 20.31
CA GLU A 370 -4.03 -0.02 21.58
C GLU A 370 -2.62 0.24 22.17
N GLY A 371 -1.69 0.78 21.38
CA GLY A 371 -0.32 1.11 21.79
C GLY A 371 -0.07 2.60 22.06
N ASP A 372 1.15 2.94 22.48
CA ASP A 372 1.56 4.33 22.76
C ASP A 372 1.97 5.08 21.48
N ALA A 373 0.97 5.41 20.65
CA ALA A 373 1.15 6.22 19.45
C ALA A 373 1.88 7.56 19.74
N ARG A 374 1.65 8.15 20.92
CA ARG A 374 2.31 9.42 21.29
C ARG A 374 3.76 9.22 21.67
N GLY A 375 4.11 8.20 22.46
CA GLY A 375 5.51 7.89 22.77
C GLY A 375 6.34 7.65 21.51
N LEU A 376 5.76 6.98 20.50
CA LEU A 376 6.38 6.75 19.20
C LEU A 376 6.64 8.06 18.43
N VAL A 377 5.62 8.92 18.27
CA VAL A 377 5.78 10.22 17.59
C VAL A 377 6.70 11.17 18.37
N GLU A 378 6.59 11.24 19.70
CA GLU A 378 7.43 12.10 20.54
C GLU A 378 8.92 11.68 20.45
N ALA A 379 9.19 10.37 20.39
CA ALA A 379 10.54 9.84 20.15
C ALA A 379 11.08 10.22 18.76
N LYS A 380 10.29 10.01 17.69
CA LYS A 380 10.68 10.38 16.31
C LYS A 380 10.85 11.89 16.13
N CYS A 381 9.98 12.71 16.72
CA CYS A 381 10.12 14.16 16.75
C CYS A 381 11.40 14.58 17.48
N ARG A 382 11.71 13.96 18.63
CA ARG A 382 12.94 14.22 19.40
C ARG A 382 14.21 13.84 18.63
N GLU A 383 14.17 12.76 17.86
CA GLU A 383 15.24 12.33 16.95
C GLU A 383 15.46 13.36 15.83
N LYS A 384 14.44 13.59 14.99
CA LYS A 384 14.52 14.44 13.79
C LYS A 384 14.82 15.91 14.12
N TRP A 385 14.29 16.43 15.24
CA TRP A 385 14.56 17.79 15.71
C TRP A 385 15.71 17.91 16.70
N GLY A 386 16.51 16.85 16.94
CA GLY A 386 17.59 16.85 17.94
C GLY A 386 18.58 18.03 17.81
N LYS A 387 18.89 18.44 16.57
CA LYS A 387 19.77 19.62 16.30
C LYS A 387 19.21 20.96 16.81
N TYR A 388 17.90 21.07 16.99
CA TYR A 388 17.23 22.23 17.59
C TYR A 388 17.12 22.06 19.10
N LEU A 389 16.67 20.89 19.58
CA LEU A 389 16.48 20.58 21.00
C LEU A 389 17.78 20.60 21.83
N ASN A 390 18.95 20.44 21.21
CA ASN A 390 20.25 20.66 21.84
C ASN A 390 20.48 22.13 22.27
N LYS A 391 19.74 23.10 21.69
CA LYS A 391 19.77 24.51 22.10
C LYS A 391 18.68 24.73 23.14
N LYS A 392 19.04 25.20 24.35
CA LYS A 392 18.13 25.42 25.50
C LYS A 392 16.88 26.28 25.24
N VAL A 393 16.86 27.04 24.13
CA VAL A 393 15.72 27.87 23.71
C VAL A 393 14.61 27.07 23.00
N TYR A 394 14.84 25.80 22.64
CA TYR A 394 13.81 24.92 22.08
C TYR A 394 13.33 23.86 23.08
N THR A 395 12.03 23.57 23.06
CA THR A 395 11.40 22.52 23.88
C THR A 395 10.30 21.79 23.11
N LEU A 396 9.96 20.56 23.53
CA LEU A 396 8.76 19.87 23.05
C LEU A 396 7.57 20.21 23.95
N SER A 397 6.42 20.46 23.33
CA SER A 397 5.13 20.65 24.00
C SER A 397 4.47 19.31 24.30
N THR A 398 4.06 19.09 25.55
CA THR A 398 3.35 17.87 25.97
C THR A 398 1.85 18.02 25.76
N VAL A 399 1.38 17.75 24.54
CA VAL A 399 -0.05 17.89 24.18
C VAL A 399 -0.82 16.58 24.36
N GLU A 400 -2.14 16.66 24.61
CA GLU A 400 -2.97 15.48 24.86
C GLU A 400 -3.10 14.55 23.63
N THR A 401 -3.29 13.26 23.88
CA THR A 401 -3.29 12.16 22.89
C THR A 401 -4.52 12.11 21.97
N THR A 402 -5.30 13.19 21.88
CA THR A 402 -6.36 13.37 20.87
C THR A 402 -6.61 14.86 20.68
N LYS A 403 -5.64 15.60 20.12
CA LYS A 403 -5.81 17.04 19.86
C LYS A 403 -6.74 17.23 18.66
N VAL A 404 -7.87 17.89 18.89
CA VAL A 404 -8.73 18.41 17.82
C VAL A 404 -8.15 19.74 17.36
N ILE A 405 -7.75 19.83 16.09
CA ILE A 405 -7.09 21.00 15.50
C ILE A 405 -7.98 21.58 14.40
N PRO A 406 -8.24 22.91 14.38
CA PRO A 406 -8.87 23.54 13.24
C PRO A 406 -7.91 23.58 12.05
N GLY A 407 -8.38 23.15 10.88
CA GLY A 407 -7.76 23.39 9.59
C GLY A 407 -7.60 24.90 9.34
N LYS A 408 -6.50 25.29 8.67
CA LYS A 408 -6.23 26.70 8.36
C LYS A 408 -6.94 27.15 7.09
N LYS A 409 -7.14 26.26 6.12
CA LYS A 409 -7.78 26.57 4.83
C LYS A 409 -9.30 26.49 4.95
N THR A 410 -9.82 25.48 5.65
CA THR A 410 -11.27 25.21 5.76
C THR A 410 -11.90 25.71 7.05
N GLY A 411 -11.16 25.72 8.16
CA GLY A 411 -11.71 25.88 9.52
C GLY A 411 -12.34 24.61 10.11
N GLU A 412 -12.38 23.49 9.38
CA GLU A 412 -12.88 22.19 9.86
C GLU A 412 -12.05 21.64 11.02
N LYS A 413 -12.63 20.76 11.85
CA LYS A 413 -12.00 20.26 13.07
C LYS A 413 -11.55 18.81 12.91
N HIS A 414 -10.25 18.63 12.71
CA HIS A 414 -9.64 17.33 12.49
C HIS A 414 -9.12 16.72 13.81
N ALA A 415 -9.46 15.46 14.06
CA ALA A 415 -9.14 14.76 15.31
C ALA A 415 -7.97 13.78 15.10
N LEU A 416 -6.76 14.22 15.47
CA LEU A 416 -5.53 13.45 15.32
C LEU A 416 -5.33 12.46 16.47
N ASP A 417 -4.84 11.26 16.15
CA ASP A 417 -4.45 10.26 17.17
C ASP A 417 -3.15 10.64 17.90
N CYS A 418 -2.30 11.48 17.30
CA CYS A 418 -1.16 12.10 17.96
C CYS A 418 -0.82 13.49 17.40
N TYR A 419 -0.32 14.37 18.26
CA TYR A 419 0.24 15.67 17.87
C TYR A 419 1.30 16.16 18.87
N VAL A 420 2.40 16.69 18.37
CA VAL A 420 3.54 17.23 19.13
C VAL A 420 3.94 18.59 18.56
N GLU A 421 4.30 19.57 19.41
CA GLU A 421 4.79 20.88 18.96
C GLU A 421 6.25 21.05 19.32
N LEU A 422 7.06 21.57 18.40
CA LEU A 422 8.36 22.15 18.72
C LEU A 422 8.18 23.63 19.02
N LEU A 423 8.56 24.05 20.22
CA LEU A 423 8.51 25.43 20.67
C LEU A 423 9.91 26.05 20.62
N HIS A 424 9.99 27.35 20.33
CA HIS A 424 11.16 28.20 20.49
C HIS A 424 10.79 29.39 21.38
N ASN A 425 11.43 29.52 22.55
CA ASN A 425 11.08 30.48 23.60
C ASN A 425 9.57 30.48 23.98
N GLY A 426 8.91 29.32 23.86
CA GLY A 426 7.48 29.15 24.12
C GLY A 426 6.55 29.37 22.90
N THR A 427 7.05 29.88 21.79
CA THR A 427 6.28 30.03 20.54
C THR A 427 6.40 28.78 19.67
N GLN A 428 5.29 28.25 19.15
CA GLN A 428 5.31 27.12 18.19
C GLN A 428 6.08 27.51 16.92
N VAL A 429 7.05 26.68 16.52
CA VAL A 429 7.86 26.86 15.29
C VAL A 429 7.81 25.68 14.33
N ALA A 430 7.38 24.49 14.78
CA ALA A 430 7.11 23.33 13.94
C ALA A 430 6.11 22.37 14.63
N ARG A 431 5.47 21.52 13.82
CA ARG A 431 4.45 20.56 14.24
C ARG A 431 4.84 19.14 13.83
N GLY A 432 4.49 18.18 14.68
CA GLY A 432 4.60 16.75 14.45
C GLY A 432 3.21 16.13 14.51
N PHE A 433 2.72 15.60 13.39
CA PHE A 433 1.38 15.04 13.23
C PHE A 433 1.43 13.52 13.21
N GLY A 434 0.46 12.83 13.82
CA GLY A 434 0.39 11.37 13.77
C GLY A 434 -1.02 10.80 13.70
N GLU A 435 -1.23 9.81 12.83
CA GLU A 435 -2.42 8.95 12.80
C GLU A 435 -2.03 7.50 13.11
N ALA A 436 -2.84 6.79 13.91
CA ALA A 436 -2.50 5.46 14.41
C ALA A 436 -3.69 4.49 14.34
N LYS A 437 -3.45 3.26 13.87
CA LYS A 437 -4.51 2.26 13.62
C LYS A 437 -4.07 0.87 14.05
N ASN A 438 -5.01 0.09 14.58
CA ASN A 438 -4.74 -1.24 15.13
C ASN A 438 -4.55 -2.33 14.06
N TYR A 439 -4.67 -2.01 12.79
CA TYR A 439 -4.72 -2.97 11.69
C TYR A 439 -3.91 -2.40 10.51
N GLU A 440 -3.59 -3.24 9.52
CA GLU A 440 -2.77 -2.84 8.38
C GLU A 440 -3.22 -1.51 7.74
N LEU A 441 -2.25 -0.69 7.35
CA LEU A 441 -2.49 0.67 6.93
C LEU A 441 -3.38 0.77 5.68
N LEU A 442 -4.43 1.58 5.84
CA LEU A 442 -5.41 2.01 4.84
C LEU A 442 -4.78 2.90 3.78
N SER A 443 -4.95 2.60 2.49
CA SER A 443 -4.73 3.62 1.45
C SER A 443 -5.68 4.80 1.67
N SER A 444 -6.90 4.51 2.14
CA SER A 444 -7.86 5.53 2.61
C SER A 444 -7.49 6.21 3.93
N HIS A 445 -6.58 5.65 4.75
CA HIS A 445 -5.99 6.38 5.89
C HIS A 445 -5.09 7.51 5.38
N LEU A 446 -4.20 7.17 4.42
CA LEU A 446 -3.30 8.14 3.79
C LEU A 446 -4.07 9.26 3.09
N GLU A 447 -5.06 8.91 2.26
CA GLU A 447 -5.90 9.89 1.56
C GLU A 447 -6.56 10.93 2.48
N ILE A 448 -6.96 10.55 3.70
CA ILE A 448 -7.59 11.48 4.66
C ILE A 448 -6.51 12.26 5.42
N PHE A 449 -5.45 11.58 5.89
CA PHE A 449 -4.39 12.25 6.62
C PHE A 449 -3.69 13.32 5.77
N SER A 450 -3.44 13.07 4.49
CA SER A 450 -2.84 14.06 3.59
C SER A 450 -3.76 15.25 3.26
N LYS A 451 -5.08 15.05 3.25
CA LYS A 451 -6.06 16.16 3.16
C LYS A 451 -6.02 17.02 4.44
N TRP A 452 -5.85 16.40 5.61
CA TRP A 452 -5.68 17.13 6.87
C TRP A 452 -4.34 17.88 6.91
N LEU A 453 -3.24 17.26 6.46
CA LEU A 453 -1.92 17.90 6.36
C LEU A 453 -1.95 19.11 5.42
N ASP A 454 -2.61 19.00 4.26
CA ASP A 454 -2.77 20.13 3.34
C ASP A 454 -3.58 21.28 3.99
N ASP A 455 -4.70 21.00 4.64
CA ASP A 455 -5.53 21.99 5.35
C ASP A 455 -4.79 22.61 6.56
N PHE A 456 -3.89 21.87 7.21
CA PHE A 456 -3.00 22.40 8.23
C PHE A 456 -1.87 23.30 7.68
N GLU A 457 -1.70 23.40 6.37
CA GLU A 457 -0.49 23.93 5.70
C GLU A 457 0.77 23.22 6.20
N PHE A 458 0.84 21.90 6.04
CA PHE A 458 2.01 21.08 6.38
C PHE A 458 3.22 21.48 5.53
N ASN A 459 4.36 21.75 6.17
CA ASN A 459 5.61 22.07 5.49
C ASN A 459 6.77 21.15 5.93
N PRO A 460 7.06 20.06 5.18
CA PRO A 460 8.17 19.15 5.49
C PRO A 460 9.55 19.72 5.11
N TYR A 461 9.61 20.85 4.40
CA TYR A 461 10.86 21.32 3.80
C TYR A 461 11.72 22.14 4.77
N LEU A 462 12.98 21.76 4.88
CA LEU A 462 14.01 22.51 5.60
C LEU A 462 14.25 23.86 4.92
N SER A 463 14.25 24.92 5.72
CA SER A 463 14.83 26.23 5.38
C SER A 463 15.78 26.65 6.51
N ASP A 464 16.81 27.44 6.22
CA ASP A 464 18.02 27.53 7.05
C ASP A 464 17.80 27.92 8.53
N ASN A 465 16.69 28.57 8.86
CA ASN A 465 16.34 28.96 10.23
C ASN A 465 15.11 28.25 10.82
N ASN A 466 14.26 27.58 10.01
CA ASN A 466 13.04 26.94 10.50
C ASN A 466 13.20 25.41 10.61
N PRO A 467 12.74 24.78 11.70
CA PRO A 467 12.58 23.33 11.75
C PRO A 467 11.51 22.88 10.75
N PRO A 468 11.70 21.74 10.05
CA PRO A 468 10.66 21.17 9.20
C PRO A 468 9.54 20.60 10.07
N GLU A 469 8.33 20.57 9.53
CA GLU A 469 7.23 19.83 10.14
C GLU A 469 7.36 18.33 9.81
N LEU A 470 6.76 17.48 10.64
CA LEU A 470 6.88 16.03 10.54
C LEU A 470 5.49 15.39 10.54
N ALA A 471 5.31 14.35 9.74
CA ALA A 471 4.06 13.59 9.67
C ALA A 471 4.36 12.08 9.77
N PHE A 472 3.53 11.36 10.52
CA PHE A 472 3.73 9.95 10.82
C PHE A 472 2.43 9.15 10.68
N MET A 473 2.54 7.91 10.20
CA MET A 473 1.43 6.95 10.21
C MET A 473 1.85 5.64 10.88
N ILE A 474 1.01 5.14 11.78
CA ILE A 474 1.34 4.05 12.71
C ILE A 474 0.36 2.90 12.51
N ALA A 475 0.89 1.71 12.19
CA ALA A 475 0.11 0.47 12.05
C ALA A 475 0.99 -0.77 12.28
N PRO A 476 0.41 -1.98 12.50
CA PRO A 476 1.18 -3.22 12.59
C PRO A 476 1.90 -3.62 11.29
N SER A 477 1.39 -3.18 10.13
CA SER A 477 1.99 -3.37 8.81
C SER A 477 1.55 -2.28 7.83
N CYS A 478 2.29 -2.18 6.73
CA CYS A 478 2.00 -1.34 5.57
C CYS A 478 2.45 -2.11 4.32
N SER A 479 1.77 -1.95 3.18
CA SER A 479 2.24 -2.55 1.92
C SER A 479 3.42 -1.74 1.37
N SER A 480 4.35 -2.38 0.65
CA SER A 480 5.51 -1.68 0.07
C SER A 480 5.12 -0.57 -0.94
N LEU A 481 3.95 -0.67 -1.57
CA LEU A 481 3.39 0.37 -2.42
C LEU A 481 2.88 1.56 -1.59
N LEU A 482 2.15 1.30 -0.50
CA LEU A 482 1.61 2.35 0.37
C LEU A 482 2.73 3.04 1.17
N GLU A 483 3.75 2.29 1.61
CA GLU A 483 4.97 2.86 2.20
C GLU A 483 5.66 3.81 1.22
N LYS A 484 5.73 3.46 -0.08
CA LYS A 484 6.28 4.39 -1.09
C LYS A 484 5.41 5.63 -1.30
N LYS A 485 4.09 5.51 -1.24
CA LYS A 485 3.16 6.65 -1.28
C LYS A 485 3.32 7.58 -0.08
N LEU A 486 3.64 7.04 1.10
CA LEU A 486 3.96 7.83 2.30
C LEU A 486 5.25 8.64 2.10
N GLU A 487 6.33 8.01 1.61
CA GLU A 487 7.60 8.71 1.33
C GLU A 487 7.40 9.91 0.38
N LEU A 488 6.69 9.71 -0.73
CA LEU A 488 6.42 10.77 -1.72
C LEU A 488 5.66 11.96 -1.12
N GLN A 489 4.86 11.73 -0.08
CA GLN A 489 4.08 12.75 0.62
C GLN A 489 4.80 13.29 1.88
N ASN A 490 6.07 12.91 2.10
CA ASN A 490 6.90 13.26 3.25
C ASN A 490 6.30 12.80 4.60
N ILE A 491 5.63 11.65 4.59
CA ILE A 491 5.05 11.00 5.78
C ILE A 491 5.92 9.77 6.09
N GLU A 492 6.30 9.59 7.35
CA GLU A 492 7.12 8.45 7.78
C GLU A 492 6.24 7.34 8.38
N PHE A 493 6.38 6.12 7.88
CA PHE A 493 5.73 4.95 8.47
C PHE A 493 6.43 4.54 9.78
N ILE A 494 5.63 4.17 10.78
CA ILE A 494 6.12 3.56 12.03
C ILE A 494 5.38 2.24 12.21
N GLN A 495 6.08 1.12 11.97
CA GLN A 495 5.54 -0.18 12.30
C GLN A 495 5.41 -0.33 13.83
N ALA A 496 4.20 -0.64 14.30
CA ALA A 496 3.91 -0.88 15.71
C ALA A 496 2.77 -1.88 15.88
N ASP A 497 3.10 -3.04 16.46
CA ASP A 497 2.13 -4.11 16.73
C ASP A 497 1.00 -3.68 17.68
N LYS A 498 -0.15 -4.36 17.56
CA LYS A 498 -1.19 -4.38 18.60
C LYS A 498 -0.54 -4.76 19.94
N VAL A 499 -0.88 -4.06 21.02
CA VAL A 499 -0.48 -4.50 22.36
C VAL A 499 -1.22 -5.79 22.66
N ILE A 500 -0.53 -6.93 22.53
CA ILE A 500 -1.09 -8.24 22.89
C ILE A 500 -1.26 -8.27 24.41
N ASP A 501 -2.47 -7.90 24.81
CA ASP A 501 -3.05 -8.07 26.13
C ASP A 501 -2.83 -9.53 26.58
N LYS A 502 -1.84 -9.76 27.46
CA LYS A 502 -1.44 -11.11 27.94
C LYS A 502 -2.48 -11.66 28.92
N LYS A 503 -3.68 -11.90 28.42
CA LYS A 503 -4.79 -12.55 29.11
C LYS A 503 -4.48 -14.03 29.31
N SER A 504 -3.99 -14.32 30.52
CA SER A 504 -4.47 -15.43 31.35
C SER A 504 -4.86 -16.71 30.59
N THR A 505 -3.87 -17.55 30.28
CA THR A 505 -4.10 -18.98 30.02
C THR A 505 -4.52 -19.68 31.31
N THR A 506 -5.76 -19.47 31.73
CA THR A 506 -6.44 -20.32 32.70
C THR A 506 -6.79 -21.64 32.04
N SER A 507 -5.83 -22.59 32.05
CA SER A 507 -6.07 -23.97 31.63
C SER A 507 -6.94 -24.70 32.66
N PRO A 508 -8.10 -25.26 32.28
CA PRO A 508 -8.68 -26.40 32.98
C PRO A 508 -7.81 -27.63 32.70
N SER A 509 -7.57 -28.48 33.70
CA SER A 509 -6.55 -29.53 33.62
C SER A 509 -7.09 -30.92 33.23
N SER A 510 -6.31 -31.62 32.40
CA SER A 510 -6.26 -33.10 32.28
C SER A 510 -7.47 -33.80 31.58
N LYS A 511 -7.36 -35.00 31.00
CA LYS A 511 -6.35 -36.09 31.11
C LYS A 511 -6.08 -36.82 29.78
N ASN A 512 -4.88 -37.40 29.66
CA ASN A 512 -4.50 -38.56 28.82
C ASN A 512 -4.51 -38.35 27.28
N SER A 513 -3.69 -39.04 26.45
CA SER A 513 -2.69 -40.12 26.67
C SER A 513 -1.58 -40.13 25.60
N THR A 514 -0.39 -40.66 25.93
CA THR A 514 0.66 -41.28 25.05
C THR A 514 1.19 -40.47 23.84
N VAL A 515 2.50 -40.16 23.74
CA VAL A 515 3.63 -41.08 23.34
C VAL A 515 3.43 -41.58 21.89
N ASP A 516 4.33 -41.36 20.92
CA ASP A 516 5.81 -41.45 20.98
C ASP A 516 6.60 -40.62 19.91
N LYS A 517 7.95 -40.55 20.07
CA LYS A 517 9.11 -40.21 19.16
C LYS A 517 8.93 -39.29 17.92
N ILE A 518 9.77 -38.28 17.65
CA ILE A 518 11.27 -38.16 17.54
C ILE A 518 11.87 -38.76 16.25
N ILE A 519 12.47 -37.88 15.42
CA ILE A 519 13.84 -37.87 14.83
C ILE A 519 13.90 -36.57 13.98
N GLU A 520 14.74 -35.57 14.30
CA GLU A 520 16.11 -35.35 13.78
C GLU A 520 16.19 -35.27 12.23
N ILE A 521 16.97 -34.43 11.56
CA ILE A 521 18.08 -33.51 11.90
C ILE A 521 18.12 -32.43 10.77
N LYS A 522 18.76 -31.23 10.77
CA LYS A 522 19.93 -30.60 11.42
C LYS A 522 19.59 -29.07 11.64
N SER A 523 20.45 -28.07 11.85
CA SER A 523 21.91 -27.95 11.73
C SER A 523 22.59 -26.94 12.68
N THR A 524 23.90 -26.78 12.45
CA THR A 524 24.99 -26.03 13.11
C THR A 524 24.88 -24.50 13.20
N SER A 525 25.54 -23.76 14.11
CA SER A 525 25.92 -23.98 15.54
C SER A 525 26.97 -22.94 16.02
N SER A 526 26.68 -22.15 17.08
CA SER A 526 27.62 -21.57 18.07
C SER A 526 26.93 -20.41 18.82
N SER A 527 27.04 -20.22 20.14
CA SER A 527 27.68 -21.03 21.20
C SER A 527 27.02 -20.72 22.56
N ASP A 528 26.91 -21.72 23.45
CA ASP A 528 26.25 -21.59 24.75
C ASP A 528 26.97 -20.72 25.79
N SER A 529 26.18 -20.08 26.66
CA SER A 529 26.45 -20.07 28.10
C SER A 529 25.16 -19.84 28.90
N LYS A 530 24.53 -20.92 29.39
CA LYS A 530 23.50 -20.82 30.44
C LYS A 530 24.16 -20.80 31.81
N SER A 531 24.03 -19.69 32.52
CA SER A 531 24.18 -19.63 33.98
C SER A 531 22.93 -18.96 34.54
N SER A 532 22.11 -19.74 35.26
CA SER A 532 20.93 -19.23 35.98
C SER A 532 21.32 -18.95 37.43
N THR A 533 22.10 -17.90 37.66
CA THR A 533 22.43 -17.43 39.00
C THR A 533 21.20 -16.78 39.63
N ALA A 534 20.73 -17.35 40.75
CA ALA A 534 19.66 -16.77 41.56
C ALA A 534 20.05 -15.35 42.01
N VAL A 535 19.10 -14.39 41.95
CA VAL A 535 19.38 -13.01 42.31
C VAL A 535 19.29 -12.83 43.82
N ASN A 536 20.45 -12.90 44.47
CA ASN A 536 20.61 -12.76 45.91
C ASN A 536 20.17 -11.37 46.40
N ILE A 537 19.15 -11.33 47.28
CA ILE A 537 18.52 -10.10 47.76
C ILE A 537 19.47 -9.21 48.58
N ASN A 538 20.48 -9.80 49.22
CA ASN A 538 21.44 -9.09 50.07
C ASN A 538 22.57 -8.44 49.25
N THR A 539 22.92 -8.98 48.08
CA THR A 539 24.07 -8.48 47.28
C THR A 539 23.66 -7.79 45.97
N ALA A 540 22.60 -8.23 45.30
CA ALA A 540 22.18 -7.73 43.97
C ALA A 540 21.97 -6.21 43.88
N ASN A 541 22.28 -5.60 42.74
CA ASN A 541 22.17 -4.14 42.54
C ASN A 541 20.73 -3.66 42.26
N GLU A 542 20.52 -2.33 42.16
CA GLU A 542 19.17 -1.77 41.95
C GLU A 542 18.52 -2.25 40.63
N ALA A 543 19.30 -2.45 39.57
CA ALA A 543 18.78 -2.91 38.28
C ALA A 543 18.34 -4.38 38.34
N GLU A 544 19.17 -5.25 38.92
CA GLU A 544 18.85 -6.66 39.18
C GLU A 544 17.60 -6.80 40.05
N LEU A 545 17.50 -6.08 41.18
CA LEU A 545 16.31 -6.12 42.02
C LEU A 545 15.06 -5.58 41.31
N ILE A 546 15.17 -4.57 40.44
CA ILE A 546 14.05 -4.07 39.62
C ILE A 546 13.60 -5.13 38.59
N ILE A 547 14.54 -5.83 37.95
CA ILE A 547 14.25 -6.91 36.99
C ILE A 547 13.59 -8.08 37.72
N THR A 548 14.18 -8.55 38.81
CA THR A 548 13.70 -9.75 39.51
C THR A 548 12.39 -9.51 40.27
N PHE A 549 12.17 -8.33 40.84
CA PHE A 549 10.87 -7.99 41.45
C PHE A 549 9.79 -7.59 40.44
N ARG A 550 10.06 -7.62 39.13
CA ARG A 550 9.04 -7.36 38.10
C ARG A 550 7.86 -8.34 38.26
N GLY A 551 6.63 -7.80 38.21
CA GLY A 551 5.38 -8.54 38.45
C GLY A 551 4.96 -8.70 39.92
N THR A 552 5.85 -8.48 40.90
CA THR A 552 5.54 -8.62 42.34
C THR A 552 4.71 -7.46 42.92
N ASN A 553 4.58 -6.35 42.18
CA ASN A 553 4.04 -5.06 42.62
C ASN A 553 4.88 -4.30 43.68
N VAL A 554 6.11 -4.75 43.98
CA VAL A 554 7.07 -3.95 44.77
C VAL A 554 7.45 -2.69 43.99
N LYS A 555 7.27 -1.51 44.59
CA LYS A 555 7.56 -0.21 43.95
C LYS A 555 9.05 0.15 44.09
N LYS A 556 9.61 0.90 43.14
CA LYS A 556 11.03 1.33 43.16
C LYS A 556 11.45 1.98 44.49
N LYS A 557 10.60 2.82 45.10
CA LYS A 557 10.85 3.40 46.44
C LYS A 557 11.06 2.35 47.55
N THR A 558 10.44 1.18 47.45
CA THR A 558 10.60 0.08 48.41
C THR A 558 11.84 -0.77 48.11
N ILE A 559 12.26 -0.89 46.84
CA ILE A 559 13.57 -1.44 46.47
C ILE A 559 14.70 -0.55 47.02
N GLN A 560 14.53 0.77 46.95
CA GLN A 560 15.47 1.71 47.57
C GLN A 560 15.49 1.60 49.10
N LYS A 561 14.35 1.33 49.76
CA LYS A 561 14.34 0.97 51.19
C LYS A 561 15.10 -0.33 51.47
N LEU A 562 14.91 -1.37 50.65
CA LEU A 562 15.63 -2.66 50.75
C LEU A 562 17.15 -2.45 50.67
N LEU A 563 17.62 -1.73 49.65
CA LEU A 563 19.03 -1.41 49.44
C LEU A 563 19.63 -0.62 50.61
N ASN A 564 18.88 0.31 51.20
CA ASN A 564 19.36 1.06 52.37
C ASN A 564 19.36 0.21 53.65
N ASN A 565 18.34 -0.62 53.85
CA ASN A 565 18.16 -1.41 55.06
C ASN A 565 19.15 -2.58 55.16
N ARG A 566 19.42 -3.28 54.04
CA ARG A 566 20.33 -4.43 54.03
C ARG A 566 21.76 -4.07 54.41
N ASN A 567 22.18 -2.83 54.14
CA ASN A 567 23.50 -2.30 54.54
C ASN A 567 23.69 -2.25 56.07
N SER A 568 22.61 -2.33 56.85
CA SER A 568 22.64 -2.39 58.32
C SER A 568 22.43 -3.81 58.88
N ASN A 569 21.70 -4.68 58.18
CA ASN A 569 21.47 -6.07 58.56
C ASN A 569 20.94 -6.89 57.36
N HIS A 570 21.54 -8.04 57.05
CA HIS A 570 21.09 -8.88 55.94
C HIS A 570 19.72 -9.54 56.21
N TYR A 571 18.92 -9.69 55.15
CA TYR A 571 17.69 -10.44 55.18
C TYR A 571 17.99 -11.95 55.19
N LYS A 572 17.43 -12.68 56.16
CA LYS A 572 17.73 -14.10 56.39
C LYS A 572 16.83 -15.03 55.58
N ASP A 573 15.61 -14.56 55.35
CA ASP A 573 14.53 -15.27 54.67
C ASP A 573 13.48 -14.25 54.21
N LEU A 574 12.49 -14.74 53.45
CA LEU A 574 11.41 -13.92 52.91
C LEU A 574 10.48 -13.33 53.99
N ASN A 575 10.32 -13.97 55.15
CA ASN A 575 9.51 -13.41 56.24
C ASN A 575 10.19 -12.21 56.90
N HIS A 576 11.52 -12.26 57.08
CA HIS A 576 12.30 -11.10 57.55
C HIS A 576 12.16 -9.93 56.58
N LEU A 577 12.29 -10.18 55.26
CA LEU A 577 12.11 -9.18 54.21
C LEU A 577 10.70 -8.58 54.19
N VAL A 578 9.67 -9.42 54.23
CA VAL A 578 8.25 -9.01 54.23
C VAL A 578 7.90 -8.16 55.44
N SER A 579 8.42 -8.52 56.63
CA SER A 579 8.16 -7.81 57.89
C SER A 579 8.74 -6.39 57.89
N ASP A 580 10.04 -6.24 57.57
CA ASP A 580 10.70 -4.93 57.55
C ASP A 580 10.19 -4.02 56.43
N LEU A 581 10.00 -4.54 55.21
CA LEU A 581 9.51 -3.76 54.08
C LEU A 581 7.98 -3.58 54.08
N LYS A 582 7.28 -4.21 55.04
CA LYS A 582 5.82 -4.19 55.20
C LYS A 582 5.07 -4.55 53.91
N PHE A 583 5.50 -5.65 53.28
CA PHE A 583 4.83 -6.22 52.12
C PHE A 583 3.48 -6.85 52.52
N SER A 584 2.48 -6.75 51.64
CA SER A 584 1.20 -7.44 51.82
C SER A 584 1.28 -8.90 51.39
N ASP A 585 0.33 -9.73 51.81
CA ASP A 585 0.35 -11.19 51.56
C ASP A 585 0.37 -11.55 50.07
N ASN A 586 -0.22 -10.73 49.20
CA ASN A 586 -0.13 -10.87 47.74
C ASN A 586 1.30 -10.65 47.23
N VAL A 587 2.03 -9.67 47.78
CA VAL A 587 3.44 -9.43 47.45
C VAL A 587 4.32 -10.56 48.01
N LYS A 588 4.06 -11.01 49.25
CA LYS A 588 4.72 -12.17 49.86
C LYS A 588 4.53 -13.43 49.01
N ALA A 589 3.31 -13.76 48.60
CA ALA A 589 3.02 -14.94 47.78
C ALA A 589 3.77 -14.89 46.43
N LYS A 590 3.82 -13.73 45.78
CA LYS A 590 4.57 -13.56 44.52
C LYS A 590 6.09 -13.65 44.69
N LEU A 591 6.63 -13.21 45.83
CA LEU A 591 8.04 -13.37 46.15
C LEU A 591 8.37 -14.81 46.58
N GLN A 592 7.43 -15.51 47.22
CA GLN A 592 7.58 -16.93 47.56
C GLN A 592 7.71 -17.76 46.28
N VAL A 593 6.81 -17.56 45.29
CA VAL A 593 6.93 -18.21 43.98
C VAL A 593 8.31 -17.98 43.34
N LYS A 594 8.88 -16.78 43.45
CA LYS A 594 10.23 -16.47 42.92
C LYS A 594 11.36 -17.13 43.71
N LEU A 595 11.19 -17.35 45.01
CA LEU A 595 12.13 -18.13 45.83
C LEU A 595 12.03 -19.63 45.50
N ASP A 596 10.82 -20.14 45.31
CA ASP A 596 10.52 -21.54 44.97
C ASP A 596 11.00 -21.92 43.54
N HIS A 597 11.20 -20.94 42.66
CA HIS A 597 11.75 -21.11 41.30
C HIS A 597 13.22 -20.69 41.18
N GLU A 598 13.93 -20.52 42.31
CA GLU A 598 15.35 -20.12 42.36
C GLU A 598 15.67 -18.78 41.64
N GLU A 599 14.68 -17.91 41.42
CA GLU A 599 14.91 -16.57 40.86
C GLU A 599 15.52 -15.60 41.88
N ILE A 600 15.29 -15.83 43.18
CA ILE A 600 15.87 -15.06 44.29
C ILE A 600 16.49 -15.98 45.35
N SER A 601 17.57 -15.53 45.99
CA SER A 601 18.15 -16.17 47.18
C SER A 601 18.34 -15.18 48.33
N PHE A 602 18.53 -15.71 49.54
CA PHE A 602 18.90 -14.94 50.74
C PHE A 602 20.29 -15.32 51.28
N SER A 603 20.81 -16.48 50.88
CA SER A 603 22.19 -16.90 51.05
C SER A 603 23.02 -16.55 49.82
N ASP A 604 24.30 -16.25 50.07
CA ASP A 604 25.38 -16.27 49.07
C ASP A 604 25.67 -17.71 48.59
#